data_AF-A0AAF6ASH0-F1
#
_entry.id   AF-A0AAF6ASH0-F1
#
_cell.length_a   1.000
_cell.length_b   1.000
_cell.length_c   1.000
_cell.angle_alpha   90.00
_cell.angle_beta   90.00
_cell.angle_gamma   90.00
#
_symmetry.space_group_name_H-M   'P 1'
#
loop_
_entity.id
_entity.type
_entity.pdbx_description
1 polymer ?
#
loop_
_entity_poly.entity_id
_entity_poly.type
_entity_poly.pdbx_seq_one_letter_code
_entity_poly.pdbx_strand_id
1 'polypeptide(L)'
;MAAGSALALAPGRIAATLQAPVRATVGNLKSARSVHAGGAALQCAPWSVQPRRGARRGAVRASTSGGRELYQPFRPPPTRVEEAPAGAQSVEEMLQVLRDKEGLWYHYASVLPALSRCGFSPSEIDEATGINGHEQNQLVVGSQVRLSLVATGFDKDAIAFFDNGGAEILYELRTLSVQQRRASAEYLMARGMDGKGARDVAKAVKDFERRRNIPGWEQFSSSPGDCLALSLLRQSKEARSANEVEAFIHQALECAESESAKRMLEGVLRSEEHEKVAEKVAKASVTIMRLSSEELPVVLPVCEFSTQAVSDCPSSAAGSSGPFPIHYSSSLWQSFVSVPGWKPIVDAAAPIAIFIKDSKLLPKQVGIKNHNDPILLVVDKGDRIVVASSYFLVDTEGSMTLKAGPEISEGSCTVLGRVLIALRPPLPEDPNEDDTSWE
;
A
#
# COMPACT_ATOMS: atom_id res chain seq x y z
N MET A 1 -33.07 -47.36 -66.22
CA MET A 1 -33.81 -46.46 -67.15
C MET A 1 -33.31 -45.04 -66.91
N ALA A 2 -32.98 -44.34 -68.01
CA ALA A 2 -32.53 -42.94 -68.14
C ALA A 2 -31.29 -42.53 -67.32
N ALA A 3 -30.05 -42.45 -67.84
CA ALA A 3 -29.46 -41.82 -69.04
C ALA A 3 -29.30 -40.29 -68.97
N GLY A 4 -28.05 -39.83 -69.19
CA GLY A 4 -27.63 -38.43 -69.40
C GLY A 4 -26.40 -38.05 -68.54
N SER A 5 -25.18 -38.54 -68.80
CA SER A 5 -24.18 -38.06 -69.79
C SER A 5 -23.79 -36.59 -69.64
N ALA A 6 -22.53 -36.14 -69.71
CA ALA A 6 -21.18 -36.73 -69.82
C ALA A 6 -20.17 -35.55 -69.91
N LEU A 7 -18.87 -35.90 -69.96
CA LEU A 7 -17.64 -35.09 -70.19
C LEU A 7 -17.06 -34.39 -68.95
N ALA A 8 -16.02 -34.90 -68.27
CA ALA A 8 -14.69 -35.45 -68.66
C ALA A 8 -13.67 -34.39 -69.11
N LEU A 9 -12.63 -34.17 -68.29
CA LEU A 9 -11.22 -34.33 -68.64
C LEU A 9 -10.33 -34.20 -67.40
N ALA A 10 -9.38 -35.13 -67.29
CA ALA A 10 -8.54 -35.41 -66.14
C ALA A 10 -7.11 -34.79 -66.33
N PRO A 11 -6.04 -35.27 -65.66
CA PRO A 11 -5.42 -34.59 -64.52
C PRO A 11 -3.92 -34.28 -64.72
N GLY A 12 -3.31 -33.53 -63.79
CA GLY A 12 -1.85 -33.33 -63.75
C GLY A 12 -1.29 -33.34 -62.32
N ARG A 13 -0.73 -34.49 -61.92
CA ARG A 13 0.29 -34.64 -60.86
C ARG A 13 1.58 -33.91 -61.32
N ILE A 14 2.53 -33.48 -60.50
CA ILE A 14 3.54 -34.29 -59.79
C ILE A 14 4.35 -33.35 -58.87
N ALA A 15 4.82 -33.91 -57.76
CA ALA A 15 5.72 -33.36 -56.74
C ALA A 15 7.12 -32.95 -57.25
N ALA A 16 7.83 -32.11 -56.48
CA ALA A 16 9.27 -32.29 -56.31
C ALA A 16 9.78 -31.61 -55.03
N THR A 17 10.65 -32.35 -54.38
CA THR A 17 11.21 -32.23 -53.03
C THR A 17 12.57 -31.50 -53.03
N LEU A 18 13.01 -31.10 -51.83
CA LEU A 18 14.40 -31.14 -51.30
C LEU A 18 15.48 -30.16 -51.84
N GLN A 19 16.03 -29.35 -50.92
CA GLN A 19 17.43 -29.37 -50.39
C GLN A 19 17.98 -27.96 -50.05
N ALA A 20 18.50 -27.82 -48.82
CA ALA A 20 19.44 -26.79 -48.36
C ALA A 20 20.90 -27.21 -48.68
N PRO A 21 22.00 -26.58 -48.19
CA PRO A 21 22.25 -25.26 -47.58
C PRO A 21 23.45 -24.53 -48.26
N VAL A 22 23.96 -23.40 -47.74
CA VAL A 22 25.41 -23.00 -47.69
C VAL A 22 25.61 -21.68 -46.92
N ARG A 23 26.79 -21.58 -46.29
CA ARG A 23 27.27 -20.61 -45.28
C ARG A 23 28.37 -19.68 -45.88
N ALA A 24 28.68 -18.59 -45.15
CA ALA A 24 29.82 -17.66 -45.27
C ALA A 24 29.67 -16.53 -46.32
N THR A 25 30.11 -15.28 -46.12
CA THR A 25 31.41 -14.85 -45.56
C THR A 25 31.41 -13.36 -45.15
N VAL A 26 32.33 -13.08 -44.22
CA VAL A 26 32.94 -11.83 -43.71
C VAL A 26 33.09 -10.67 -44.72
N GLY A 27 32.94 -9.43 -44.23
CA GLY A 27 33.43 -8.21 -44.86
C GLY A 27 33.67 -7.09 -43.84
N ASN A 28 34.93 -6.83 -43.54
CA ASN A 28 35.45 -5.81 -42.62
C ASN A 28 36.02 -4.65 -43.47
N LEU A 29 35.73 -3.39 -43.16
CA LEU A 29 36.44 -2.24 -43.76
C LEU A 29 36.53 -1.05 -42.81
N LYS A 30 37.74 -0.49 -42.80
CA LYS A 30 38.35 0.42 -41.82
C LYS A 30 38.07 1.90 -42.13
N SER A 31 38.11 2.71 -41.07
CA SER A 31 38.84 3.99 -40.91
C SER A 31 38.47 5.21 -41.77
N ALA A 32 38.13 6.34 -41.12
CA ALA A 32 38.98 7.55 -41.12
C ALA A 32 38.47 8.68 -40.18
N ARG A 33 39.39 9.12 -39.32
CA ARG A 33 39.67 10.44 -38.70
C ARG A 33 38.73 11.66 -38.90
N SER A 34 38.39 12.26 -37.74
CA SER A 34 38.61 13.67 -37.29
C SER A 34 38.15 14.83 -38.16
N VAL A 35 37.39 15.79 -37.59
CA VAL A 35 37.79 17.21 -37.34
C VAL A 35 36.69 17.97 -36.56
N HIS A 36 37.17 18.68 -35.54
CA HIS A 36 36.75 19.90 -34.81
C HIS A 36 35.28 20.31 -34.53
N ALA A 37 35.10 20.61 -33.22
CA ALA A 37 34.58 21.85 -32.61
C ALA A 37 33.13 22.31 -32.86
N GLY A 38 32.39 22.44 -31.76
CA GLY A 38 31.14 23.20 -31.70
C GLY A 38 30.50 23.07 -30.31
N GLY A 39 30.80 24.00 -29.41
CA GLY A 39 30.23 24.03 -28.08
C GLY A 39 28.74 24.35 -28.08
N ALA A 40 28.01 23.73 -27.15
CA ALA A 40 26.77 24.26 -26.61
C ALA A 40 26.64 23.74 -25.17
N ALA A 41 26.96 24.60 -24.22
CA ALA A 41 26.66 24.41 -22.81
C ALA A 41 25.13 24.51 -22.64
N LEU A 42 24.49 23.41 -22.27
CA LEU A 42 23.14 23.43 -21.71
C LEU A 42 23.28 23.37 -20.18
N GLN A 43 23.14 24.54 -19.57
CA GLN A 43 22.96 24.72 -18.14
C GLN A 43 21.62 24.08 -17.74
N CYS A 44 21.67 23.01 -16.96
CA CYS A 44 20.50 22.51 -16.25
C CYS A 44 20.21 23.48 -15.08
N ALA A 45 19.11 24.22 -15.19
CA ALA A 45 18.57 25.03 -14.10
C ALA A 45 18.06 24.13 -12.96
N PRO A 46 18.33 24.45 -11.68
CA PRO A 46 17.80 23.68 -10.56
C PRO A 46 16.32 23.99 -10.31
N TRP A 47 15.57 22.93 -10.04
CA TRP A 47 14.18 22.96 -9.58
C TRP A 47 14.07 23.81 -8.31
N SER A 48 13.36 24.94 -8.40
CA SER A 48 13.07 25.81 -7.27
C SER A 48 11.96 25.19 -6.41
N VAL A 49 12.31 24.81 -5.18
CA VAL A 49 11.37 24.40 -4.15
C VAL A 49 10.74 25.67 -3.56
N GLN A 50 9.46 25.91 -3.84
CA GLN A 50 8.72 26.98 -3.18
C GLN A 50 8.36 26.58 -1.73
N PRO A 51 8.59 27.44 -0.72
CA PRO A 51 8.18 27.17 0.65
C PRO A 51 6.69 27.49 0.84
N ARG A 52 5.94 26.52 1.38
CA ARG A 52 4.58 26.73 1.88
C ARG A 52 4.60 27.72 3.07
N ARG A 53 4.13 28.95 2.85
CA ARG A 53 3.70 29.87 3.92
C ARG A 53 2.18 29.89 4.00
N GLY A 54 1.66 29.60 5.18
CA GLY A 54 0.24 29.67 5.49
C GLY A 54 -0.05 29.38 6.96
N ALA A 55 0.73 29.96 7.87
CA ALA A 55 0.42 29.97 9.29
C ALA A 55 -0.69 31.00 9.54
N ARG A 56 -1.90 30.55 9.89
CA ARG A 56 -2.90 31.38 10.57
C ARG A 56 -2.97 30.97 12.03
N ARG A 57 -2.42 31.85 12.87
CA ARG A 57 -2.74 31.95 14.30
C ARG A 57 -4.21 32.40 14.41
N GLY A 58 -4.96 31.73 15.27
CA GLY A 58 -6.33 32.11 15.62
C GLY A 58 -6.72 31.53 16.97
N ALA A 59 -6.58 32.38 18.00
CA ALA A 59 -7.26 32.38 19.30
C ALA A 59 -7.41 31.05 20.07
N VAL A 60 -6.57 30.90 21.11
CA VAL A 60 -6.89 30.11 22.29
C VAL A 60 -8.13 30.72 22.93
N ARG A 61 -9.25 30.00 22.89
CA ARG A 61 -10.43 30.28 23.70
C ARG A 61 -10.52 29.19 24.76
N ALA A 62 -10.68 29.64 26.00
CA ALA A 62 -10.60 28.87 27.23
C ALA A 62 -11.42 27.56 27.21
N SER A 63 -10.83 26.51 27.77
CA SER A 63 -11.49 25.25 28.06
C SER A 63 -12.58 25.46 29.11
N THR A 64 -13.82 25.13 28.76
CA THR A 64 -14.91 24.94 29.72
C THR A 64 -15.38 23.50 29.63
N SER A 65 -15.23 22.78 30.76
CA SER A 65 -15.89 21.54 31.18
C SER A 65 -15.97 20.39 30.15
N GLY A 66 -15.10 19.39 30.32
CA GLY A 66 -15.21 18.10 29.65
C GLY A 66 -16.44 17.32 30.12
N GLY A 67 -17.50 17.35 29.30
CA GLY A 67 -18.49 16.27 29.31
C GLY A 67 -17.85 15.01 28.75
N ARG A 68 -18.03 13.87 29.41
CA ARG A 68 -17.64 12.55 28.90
C ARG A 68 -18.46 12.25 27.65
N GLU A 69 -17.90 12.62 26.51
CA GLU A 69 -18.52 12.49 25.20
C GLU A 69 -18.58 11.00 24.82
N LEU A 70 -19.77 10.52 24.42
CA LEU A 70 -19.94 9.21 23.79
C LEU A 70 -18.90 9.05 22.67
N TYR A 71 -18.12 7.97 22.69
CA TYR A 71 -17.11 7.72 21.67
C TYR A 71 -17.78 7.54 20.30
N GLN A 72 -17.71 8.58 19.48
CA GLN A 72 -18.24 8.61 18.12
C GLN A 72 -17.09 8.84 17.14
N PRO A 73 -16.56 7.80 16.47
CA PRO A 73 -15.46 7.96 15.52
C PRO A 73 -15.85 8.81 14.29
N PHE A 74 -17.15 9.01 14.05
CA PHE A 74 -17.67 9.84 12.96
C PHE A 74 -18.90 10.63 13.44
N ARG A 75 -18.75 11.96 13.59
CA ARG A 75 -19.90 12.87 13.82
C ARG A 75 -20.47 13.34 12.49
N PRO A 76 -21.77 13.16 12.22
CA PRO A 76 -22.43 13.89 11.15
C PRO A 76 -22.35 15.42 11.44
N PRO A 77 -22.47 16.29 10.42
CA PRO A 77 -22.51 17.74 10.64
C PRO A 77 -23.60 18.07 11.68
N PRO A 78 -23.36 19.01 12.62
CA PRO A 78 -24.34 19.34 13.64
C PRO A 78 -25.57 19.94 12.96
N THR A 79 -26.60 19.12 12.76
CA THR A 79 -27.95 19.61 12.55
C THR A 79 -28.39 20.12 13.91
N ARG A 80 -28.84 21.37 13.96
CA ARG A 80 -29.42 21.98 15.16
C ARG A 80 -30.55 21.05 15.59
N VAL A 81 -30.31 20.27 16.64
CA VAL A 81 -31.34 19.44 17.27
C VAL A 81 -32.43 20.43 17.63
N GLU A 82 -33.60 20.32 17.00
CA GLU A 82 -34.77 21.02 17.51
C GLU A 82 -34.94 20.52 18.95
N GLU A 83 -34.83 21.44 19.90
CA GLU A 83 -34.97 21.19 21.31
C GLU A 83 -36.39 20.65 21.58
N ALA A 84 -36.54 19.33 21.64
CA ALA A 84 -37.71 18.69 22.24
C ALA A 84 -37.41 18.39 23.72
N PRO A 85 -38.43 18.45 24.58
CA PRO A 85 -38.57 19.47 25.62
C PRO A 85 -37.49 19.35 26.71
N ALA A 86 -36.29 19.88 26.45
CA ALA A 86 -35.29 20.07 27.51
C ALA A 86 -35.62 21.26 28.44
N GLY A 87 -36.82 21.84 28.31
CA GLY A 87 -37.37 22.76 29.28
C GLY A 87 -38.16 21.98 30.32
N ALA A 88 -37.50 21.61 31.43
CA ALA A 88 -38.09 21.13 32.68
C ALA A 88 -38.37 19.62 32.86
N GLN A 89 -37.55 18.71 32.32
CA GLN A 89 -37.56 17.30 32.77
C GLN A 89 -36.47 17.04 33.81
N SER A 90 -36.83 16.40 34.92
CA SER A 90 -35.85 15.95 35.92
C SER A 90 -34.98 14.80 35.38
N VAL A 91 -33.81 14.56 35.98
CA VAL A 91 -32.94 13.43 35.59
C VAL A 91 -33.66 12.09 35.74
N GLU A 92 -34.51 11.95 36.76
CA GLU A 92 -35.29 10.73 36.98
C GLU A 92 -36.34 10.52 35.90
N GLU A 93 -37.01 11.59 35.46
CA GLU A 93 -37.95 11.53 34.33
C GLU A 93 -37.25 11.13 33.03
N MET A 94 -36.06 11.68 32.77
CA MET A 94 -35.25 11.31 31.60
C MET A 94 -34.86 9.82 31.61
N LEU A 95 -34.49 9.27 32.78
CA LEU A 95 -34.21 7.84 32.93
C LEU A 95 -35.48 6.99 32.80
N GLN A 96 -36.63 7.48 33.29
CA GLN A 96 -37.90 6.79 33.16
C GLN A 96 -38.35 6.67 31.70
N VAL A 97 -38.24 7.75 30.92
CA VAL A 97 -38.54 7.75 29.47
C VAL A 97 -37.72 6.69 28.73
N LEU A 98 -36.45 6.52 29.09
CA LEU A 98 -35.58 5.50 28.49
C LEU A 98 -35.91 4.07 28.97
N ARG A 99 -36.19 3.88 30.27
CA ARG A 99 -36.61 2.59 30.84
C ARG A 99 -37.88 2.06 30.18
N ASP A 100 -38.87 2.93 30.06
CA ASP A 100 -40.18 2.57 29.50
C ASP A 100 -40.19 2.60 27.96
N LYS A 101 -39.08 3.06 27.34
CA LYS A 101 -38.96 3.34 25.90
C LYS A 101 -40.16 4.14 25.40
N GLU A 102 -40.48 5.22 26.12
CA GLU A 102 -41.70 6.01 25.90
C GLU A 102 -41.65 6.75 24.55
N GLY A 103 -42.61 6.45 23.68
CA GLY A 103 -42.73 7.04 22.34
C GLY A 103 -41.85 6.36 21.28
N LEU A 104 -41.62 7.06 20.17
CA LEU A 104 -40.82 6.53 19.06
C LEU A 104 -39.32 6.61 19.37
N TRP A 105 -38.54 5.74 18.75
CA TRP A 105 -37.12 5.59 19.09
C TRP A 105 -36.31 6.87 18.96
N TYR A 106 -36.62 7.70 17.99
CA TYR A 106 -35.92 8.97 17.78
C TYR A 106 -36.37 10.07 18.77
N HIS A 107 -37.52 9.91 19.44
CA HIS A 107 -37.97 10.81 20.50
C HIS A 107 -37.21 10.53 21.79
N TYR A 108 -37.22 9.30 22.30
CA TYR A 108 -36.46 8.99 23.51
C TYR A 108 -34.93 9.02 23.29
N ALA A 109 -34.44 8.77 22.05
CA ALA A 109 -33.02 8.93 21.73
C ALA A 109 -32.50 10.36 21.96
N SER A 110 -33.37 11.38 21.88
CA SER A 110 -32.98 12.78 22.12
C SER A 110 -32.61 13.07 23.58
N VAL A 111 -33.04 12.20 24.51
CA VAL A 111 -32.74 12.28 25.95
C VAL A 111 -31.31 11.82 26.25
N LEU A 112 -30.76 10.87 25.48
CA LEU A 112 -29.42 10.32 25.70
C LEU A 112 -28.31 11.39 25.70
N PRO A 113 -28.25 12.33 24.72
CA PRO A 113 -27.29 13.44 24.78
C PRO A 113 -27.53 14.38 25.96
N ALA A 114 -28.76 14.52 26.47
CA ALA A 114 -29.06 15.36 27.63
C ALA A 114 -28.51 14.74 28.92
N LEU A 115 -28.72 13.43 29.14
CA LEU A 115 -28.15 12.70 30.27
C LEU A 115 -26.61 12.72 30.26
N SER A 116 -25.99 12.57 29.09
CA SER A 116 -24.53 12.69 28.95
C SER A 116 -24.02 14.08 29.35
N ARG A 117 -24.76 15.16 29.05
CA ARG A 117 -24.44 16.52 29.53
C ARG A 117 -24.63 16.69 31.03
N CYS A 118 -25.54 15.93 31.64
CA CYS A 118 -25.72 15.87 33.09
C CYS A 118 -24.65 15.02 33.81
N GLY A 119 -23.70 14.44 33.06
CA GLY A 119 -22.55 13.71 33.61
C GLY A 119 -22.69 12.19 33.65
N PHE A 120 -23.81 11.64 33.17
CA PHE A 120 -24.01 10.19 33.09
C PHE A 120 -23.11 9.57 32.01
N SER A 121 -22.42 8.51 32.39
CA SER A 121 -21.69 7.64 31.48
C SER A 121 -22.61 6.63 30.81
N PRO A 122 -22.23 6.07 29.64
CA PRO A 122 -23.05 5.06 28.96
C PRO A 122 -23.33 3.83 29.82
N SER A 123 -22.38 3.44 30.68
CA SER A 123 -22.54 2.32 31.62
C SER A 123 -23.57 2.63 32.71
N GLU A 124 -23.57 3.85 33.27
CA GLU A 124 -24.57 4.25 34.27
C GLU A 124 -25.99 4.33 33.65
N ILE A 125 -26.10 4.75 32.39
CA ILE A 125 -27.37 4.73 31.65
C ILE A 125 -27.82 3.30 31.40
N ASP A 126 -26.92 2.39 31.01
CA ASP A 126 -27.22 0.97 30.79
C ASP A 126 -27.72 0.31 32.08
N GLU A 127 -27.02 0.52 33.21
CA GLU A 127 -27.47 0.02 34.52
C GLU A 127 -28.87 0.53 34.92
N ALA A 128 -29.17 1.79 34.60
CA ALA A 128 -30.44 2.42 34.96
C ALA A 128 -31.60 2.11 34.00
N THR A 129 -31.32 1.75 32.74
CA THR A 129 -32.32 1.68 31.65
C THR A 129 -32.34 0.36 30.87
N GLY A 130 -31.28 -0.44 30.95
CA GLY A 130 -31.04 -1.65 30.15
C GLY A 130 -30.66 -1.39 28.70
N ILE A 131 -30.46 -0.13 28.30
CA ILE A 131 -30.02 0.24 26.95
C ILE A 131 -28.50 0.24 26.92
N ASN A 132 -27.91 -0.76 26.29
CA ASN A 132 -26.44 -0.89 26.23
C ASN A 132 -25.79 0.26 25.45
N GLY A 133 -24.50 0.51 25.69
CA GLY A 133 -23.76 1.61 25.05
C GLY A 133 -23.73 1.56 23.52
N HIS A 134 -23.83 0.38 22.91
CA HIS A 134 -23.92 0.25 21.45
C HIS A 134 -25.27 0.74 20.93
N GLU A 135 -26.37 0.29 21.54
CA GLU A 135 -27.74 0.71 21.24
C GLU A 135 -27.91 2.22 21.49
N GLN A 136 -27.35 2.76 22.58
CA GLN A 136 -27.34 4.20 22.85
C GLN A 136 -26.70 4.99 21.70
N ASN A 137 -25.50 4.58 21.25
CA ASN A 137 -24.83 5.24 20.14
C ASN A 137 -25.61 5.12 18.82
N GLN A 138 -26.18 3.95 18.57
CA GLN A 138 -27.00 3.69 17.38
C GLN A 138 -28.24 4.59 17.34
N LEU A 139 -28.97 4.69 18.46
CA LEU A 139 -30.14 5.56 18.62
C LEU A 139 -29.78 7.04 18.42
N VAL A 140 -28.70 7.52 19.05
CA VAL A 140 -28.26 8.91 18.93
C VAL A 140 -27.84 9.25 17.49
N VAL A 141 -27.01 8.43 16.87
CA VAL A 141 -26.54 8.73 15.51
C VAL A 141 -27.64 8.51 14.47
N GLY A 142 -28.44 7.46 14.62
CA GLY A 142 -29.61 7.22 13.76
C GLY A 142 -30.61 8.38 13.82
N SER A 143 -30.88 8.93 15.01
CA SER A 143 -31.80 10.07 15.15
C SER A 143 -31.24 11.35 14.50
N GLN A 144 -29.93 11.58 14.59
CA GLN A 144 -29.26 12.67 13.85
C GLN A 144 -29.36 12.50 12.33
N VAL A 145 -29.21 11.27 11.83
CA VAL A 145 -29.42 10.97 10.41
C VAL A 145 -30.87 11.24 10.03
N ARG A 146 -31.85 10.79 10.82
CA ARG A 146 -33.28 11.09 10.61
C ARG A 146 -33.56 12.58 10.55
N LEU A 147 -33.02 13.37 11.48
CA LEU A 147 -33.13 14.83 11.48
C LEU A 147 -32.53 15.44 10.20
N SER A 148 -31.39 14.92 9.73
CA SER A 148 -30.80 15.37 8.46
C SER A 148 -31.67 15.07 7.24
N LEU A 149 -32.44 13.98 7.26
CA LEU A 149 -33.43 13.68 6.22
C LEU A 149 -34.59 14.69 6.27
N VAL A 150 -35.20 14.91 7.43
CA VAL A 150 -36.27 15.90 7.62
C VAL A 150 -35.82 17.28 7.13
N ALA A 151 -34.61 17.71 7.50
CA ALA A 151 -34.05 19.01 7.11
C ALA A 151 -33.89 19.20 5.60
N THR A 152 -33.78 18.10 4.82
CA THR A 152 -33.72 18.16 3.35
C THR A 152 -35.10 18.19 2.69
N GLY A 153 -36.19 18.15 3.45
CA GLY A 153 -37.54 18.01 2.91
C GLY A 153 -37.82 16.59 2.41
N PHE A 154 -37.33 15.58 3.14
CA PHE A 154 -37.72 14.18 2.91
C PHE A 154 -39.22 14.04 3.14
N ASP A 155 -39.88 13.19 2.35
CA ASP A 155 -41.33 13.03 2.44
C ASP A 155 -41.76 12.54 3.83
N LYS A 156 -42.84 13.13 4.35
CA LYS A 156 -43.30 12.89 5.72
C LYS A 156 -43.94 11.51 5.87
N ASP A 157 -44.55 10.99 4.81
CA ASP A 157 -45.12 9.65 4.85
C ASP A 157 -44.02 8.60 4.62
N ALA A 158 -43.02 8.91 3.79
CA ALA A 158 -41.83 8.09 3.61
C ALA A 158 -40.96 7.97 4.88
N ILE A 159 -40.85 9.01 5.72
CA ILE A 159 -40.01 8.93 6.93
C ILE A 159 -40.61 7.98 7.97
N ALA A 160 -41.94 7.76 7.94
CA ALA A 160 -42.63 6.84 8.83
C ALA A 160 -42.18 5.38 8.64
N PHE A 161 -41.63 5.04 7.47
CA PHE A 161 -40.97 3.75 7.24
C PHE A 161 -39.88 3.45 8.28
N PHE A 162 -39.15 4.48 8.73
CA PHE A 162 -38.06 4.33 9.70
C PHE A 162 -38.51 4.41 11.16
N ASP A 163 -39.80 4.62 11.43
CA ASP A 163 -40.30 4.78 12.80
C ASP A 163 -40.27 3.46 13.59
N ASN A 164 -40.33 2.32 12.90
CA ASN A 164 -40.22 0.98 13.51
C ASN A 164 -38.91 0.31 13.07
N GLY A 165 -37.92 0.21 13.97
CA GLY A 165 -36.64 -0.47 13.68
C GLY A 165 -35.68 0.30 12.77
N GLY A 166 -36.02 1.51 12.30
CA GLY A 166 -35.18 2.28 11.39
C GLY A 166 -33.87 2.81 11.98
N ALA A 167 -33.66 2.72 13.30
CA ALA A 167 -32.44 3.17 13.96
C ALA A 167 -31.19 2.46 13.40
N GLU A 168 -31.25 1.15 13.15
CA GLU A 168 -30.14 0.37 12.58
C GLU A 168 -29.82 0.75 11.14
N ILE A 169 -30.87 0.95 10.34
CA ILE A 169 -30.75 1.29 8.92
C ILE A 169 -30.14 2.68 8.78
N LEU A 170 -30.68 3.67 9.50
CA LEU A 170 -30.21 5.05 9.43
C LEU A 170 -28.81 5.22 10.05
N TYR A 171 -28.44 4.41 11.05
CA TYR A 171 -27.10 4.42 11.62
C TYR A 171 -26.00 4.10 10.60
N GLU A 172 -26.26 3.20 9.65
CA GLU A 172 -25.29 2.83 8.62
C GLU A 172 -25.03 3.96 7.61
N LEU A 173 -25.99 4.87 7.43
CA LEU A 173 -25.86 6.03 6.54
C LEU A 173 -25.04 7.19 7.15
N ARG A 174 -24.54 7.06 8.39
CA ARG A 174 -23.85 8.16 9.11
C ARG A 174 -22.62 8.71 8.39
N THR A 175 -21.93 7.89 7.60
CA THR A 175 -20.70 8.26 6.88
C THR A 175 -20.97 9.05 5.60
N LEU A 176 -22.22 9.08 5.14
CA LEU A 176 -22.64 9.74 3.92
C LEU A 176 -22.92 11.23 4.15
N SER A 177 -22.82 12.03 3.08
CA SER A 177 -23.26 13.43 3.09
C SER A 177 -24.78 13.54 3.16
N VAL A 178 -25.30 14.73 3.46
CA VAL A 178 -26.76 14.98 3.59
C VAL A 178 -27.54 14.61 2.32
N GLN A 179 -27.02 14.95 1.13
CA GLN A 179 -27.66 14.59 -0.14
C GLN A 179 -27.63 13.08 -0.40
N GLN A 180 -26.51 12.43 -0.08
CA GLN A 180 -26.36 10.97 -0.21
C GLN A 180 -27.27 10.21 0.75
N ARG A 181 -27.41 10.68 2.00
CA ARG A 181 -28.34 10.08 2.97
C ARG A 181 -29.76 10.06 2.44
N ARG A 182 -30.21 11.17 1.85
CA ARG A 182 -31.54 11.25 1.24
C ARG A 182 -31.72 10.20 0.15
N ALA A 183 -30.83 10.21 -0.86
CA ALA A 183 -30.93 9.28 -1.98
C ALA A 183 -30.85 7.82 -1.52
N SER A 184 -29.91 7.50 -0.61
CA SER A 184 -29.76 6.15 -0.06
C SER A 184 -30.97 5.73 0.79
N ALA A 185 -31.57 6.63 1.57
CA ALA A 185 -32.76 6.31 2.35
C ALA A 185 -33.99 6.04 1.45
N GLU A 186 -34.18 6.82 0.38
CA GLU A 186 -35.21 6.58 -0.64
C GLU A 186 -35.00 5.21 -1.30
N TYR A 187 -33.77 4.88 -1.68
CA TYR A 187 -33.41 3.60 -2.29
C TYR A 187 -33.67 2.40 -1.34
N LEU A 188 -33.22 2.49 -0.09
CA LEU A 188 -33.38 1.42 0.91
C LEU A 188 -34.86 1.16 1.21
N MET A 189 -35.67 2.21 1.33
CA MET A 189 -37.11 2.12 1.52
C MET A 189 -37.80 1.45 0.33
N ALA A 190 -37.47 1.87 -0.89
CA ALA A 190 -38.05 1.31 -2.11
C ALA A 190 -37.77 -0.19 -2.28
N ARG A 191 -36.65 -0.67 -1.74
CA ARG A 191 -36.21 -2.08 -1.83
C ARG A 191 -36.44 -2.89 -0.55
N GLY A 192 -36.95 -2.28 0.52
CA GLY A 192 -37.19 -2.94 1.81
C GLY A 192 -35.92 -3.56 2.42
N MET A 193 -34.78 -2.88 2.29
CA MET A 193 -33.48 -3.40 2.74
C MET A 193 -33.28 -3.28 4.25
N ASP A 194 -32.61 -4.26 4.84
CA ASP A 194 -32.26 -4.31 6.26
C ASP A 194 -30.98 -3.52 6.59
N GLY A 195 -30.55 -3.55 7.86
CA GLY A 195 -29.31 -2.90 8.30
C GLY A 195 -28.06 -3.39 7.56
N LYS A 196 -28.00 -4.66 7.13
CA LYS A 196 -26.88 -5.17 6.34
C LYS A 196 -26.87 -4.55 4.94
N GLY A 197 -28.02 -4.54 4.28
CA GLY A 197 -28.19 -3.87 2.99
C GLY A 197 -27.86 -2.37 3.07
N ALA A 198 -28.27 -1.71 4.14
CA ALA A 198 -27.94 -0.30 4.39
C ALA A 198 -26.43 -0.04 4.49
N ARG A 199 -25.71 -0.93 5.17
CA ARG A 199 -24.24 -0.89 5.26
C ARG A 199 -23.58 -1.07 3.89
N ASP A 200 -24.06 -2.03 3.11
CA ASP A 200 -23.50 -2.31 1.78
C ASP A 200 -23.73 -1.14 0.82
N VAL A 201 -24.92 -0.53 0.84
CA VAL A 201 -25.21 0.70 0.08
C VAL A 201 -24.33 1.86 0.55
N ALA A 202 -24.22 2.11 1.86
CA ALA A 202 -23.41 3.20 2.37
C ALA A 202 -21.93 3.05 1.99
N LYS A 203 -21.40 1.83 2.09
CA LYS A 203 -20.04 1.51 1.65
C LYS A 203 -19.88 1.73 0.15
N ALA A 204 -20.81 1.25 -0.66
CA ALA A 204 -20.76 1.36 -2.11
C ALA A 204 -20.79 2.83 -2.58
N VAL A 205 -21.71 3.64 -2.05
CA VAL A 205 -21.79 5.08 -2.34
C VAL A 205 -20.49 5.80 -1.97
N LYS A 206 -19.87 5.46 -0.83
CA LYS A 206 -18.63 6.11 -0.43
C LYS A 206 -17.42 5.67 -1.25
N ASP A 207 -17.37 4.39 -1.62
CA ASP A 207 -16.32 3.85 -2.48
C ASP A 207 -16.44 4.40 -3.91
N PHE A 208 -17.66 4.67 -4.39
CA PHE A 208 -17.90 5.22 -5.72
C PHE A 208 -17.20 6.57 -5.92
N GLU A 209 -17.27 7.47 -4.94
CA GLU A 209 -16.58 8.78 -4.99
C GLU A 209 -15.05 8.64 -5.08
N ARG A 210 -14.49 7.63 -4.39
CA ARG A 210 -13.04 7.43 -4.30
C ARG A 210 -12.44 6.81 -5.56
N ARG A 211 -13.26 6.16 -6.39
CA ARG A 211 -12.83 5.30 -7.49
C ARG A 211 -13.14 5.85 -8.88
N ARG A 212 -13.28 7.17 -9.02
CA ARG A 212 -13.68 7.86 -10.26
C ARG A 212 -12.88 7.52 -11.53
N ASN A 213 -11.69 6.95 -11.41
CA ASN A 213 -10.78 6.67 -12.53
C ASN A 213 -10.65 5.17 -12.86
N ILE A 214 -11.57 4.31 -12.41
CA ILE A 214 -11.54 2.89 -12.79
C ILE A 214 -12.25 2.67 -14.14
N PRO A 215 -11.76 1.77 -15.01
CA PRO A 215 -12.44 1.43 -16.26
C PRO A 215 -13.87 0.95 -16.01
N GLY A 216 -14.82 1.51 -16.76
CA GLY A 216 -16.26 1.21 -16.64
C GLY A 216 -17.00 2.06 -15.60
N TRP A 217 -16.30 2.83 -14.75
CA TRP A 217 -16.94 3.72 -13.76
C TRP A 217 -17.93 4.70 -14.43
N GLU A 218 -17.58 5.23 -15.60
CA GLU A 218 -18.36 6.22 -16.35
C GLU A 218 -19.75 5.74 -16.78
N GLN A 219 -19.98 4.43 -16.81
CA GLN A 219 -21.26 3.85 -17.19
C GLN A 219 -22.27 3.81 -16.03
N PHE A 220 -21.80 4.05 -14.81
CA PHE A 220 -22.60 4.06 -13.59
C PHE A 220 -22.82 5.51 -13.13
N SER A 221 -24.04 5.81 -12.71
CA SER A 221 -24.37 7.10 -12.11
C SER A 221 -24.01 7.13 -10.62
N SER A 222 -24.09 8.31 -10.02
CA SER A 222 -23.92 8.50 -8.57
C SER A 222 -25.13 8.07 -7.73
N SER A 223 -26.11 7.38 -8.34
CA SER A 223 -27.28 6.89 -7.63
C SER A 223 -26.89 5.70 -6.74
N PRO A 224 -27.58 5.48 -5.60
CA PRO A 224 -27.21 4.40 -4.67
C PRO A 224 -27.23 3.02 -5.32
N GLY A 225 -28.19 2.77 -6.21
CA GLY A 225 -28.32 1.49 -6.92
C GLY A 225 -27.17 1.24 -7.89
N ASP A 226 -26.78 2.24 -8.68
CA ASP A 226 -25.63 2.15 -9.58
C ASP A 226 -24.30 2.04 -8.82
N CYS A 227 -24.16 2.73 -7.68
CA CYS A 227 -22.99 2.59 -6.81
C CYS A 227 -22.86 1.15 -6.30
N LEU A 228 -23.97 0.54 -5.86
CA LEU A 228 -24.02 -0.85 -5.41
C LEU A 228 -23.75 -1.83 -6.56
N ALA A 229 -24.34 -1.59 -7.74
CA ALA A 229 -24.11 -2.39 -8.94
C ALA A 229 -22.64 -2.39 -9.38
N LEU A 230 -21.96 -1.24 -9.33
CA LEU A 230 -20.52 -1.17 -9.60
C LEU A 230 -19.70 -1.94 -8.56
N SER A 231 -20.12 -1.91 -7.29
CA SER A 231 -19.47 -2.69 -6.22
C SER A 231 -19.59 -4.20 -6.49
N LEU A 232 -20.77 -4.67 -6.92
CA LEU A 232 -21.04 -6.07 -7.24
C LEU A 232 -20.31 -6.51 -8.52
N LEU A 233 -20.25 -5.68 -9.55
CA LEU A 233 -19.44 -5.93 -10.75
C LEU A 233 -17.94 -6.07 -10.42
N ARG A 234 -17.44 -5.36 -9.41
CA ARG A 234 -16.04 -5.52 -9.00
C ARG A 234 -15.84 -6.85 -8.27
N GLN A 235 -16.78 -7.25 -7.42
CA GLN A 235 -16.74 -8.55 -6.75
C GLN A 235 -16.80 -9.70 -7.76
N SER A 236 -17.57 -9.56 -8.85
CA SER A 236 -17.61 -10.58 -9.91
C SER A 236 -16.23 -10.78 -10.58
N LYS A 237 -15.44 -9.71 -10.78
CA LYS A 237 -14.08 -9.82 -11.34
C LYS A 237 -13.06 -10.50 -10.40
N GLU A 238 -13.35 -10.55 -9.12
CA GLU A 238 -12.53 -11.20 -8.09
C GLU A 238 -13.02 -12.63 -7.78
N ALA A 239 -14.19 -13.01 -8.29
CA ALA A 239 -14.79 -14.33 -8.09
C ALA A 239 -13.98 -15.44 -8.77
N ARG A 240 -14.04 -16.65 -8.21
CA ARG A 240 -13.21 -17.77 -8.67
C ARG A 240 -13.95 -18.71 -9.60
N SER A 241 -15.28 -18.68 -9.58
CA SER A 241 -16.13 -19.55 -10.40
C SER A 241 -17.10 -18.75 -11.25
N ALA A 242 -17.43 -19.27 -12.44
CA ALA A 242 -18.41 -18.65 -13.33
C ALA A 242 -19.78 -18.47 -12.66
N ASN A 243 -20.21 -19.42 -11.82
CA ASN A 243 -21.46 -19.32 -11.09
C ASN A 243 -21.47 -18.14 -10.10
N GLU A 244 -20.35 -17.87 -9.42
CA GLU A 244 -20.23 -16.70 -8.54
C GLU A 244 -20.22 -15.40 -9.34
N VAL A 245 -19.54 -15.38 -10.49
CA VAL A 245 -19.56 -14.23 -11.41
C VAL A 245 -21.00 -13.93 -11.82
N GLU A 246 -21.73 -14.94 -12.31
CA GLU A 246 -23.11 -14.80 -12.75
C GLU A 246 -24.02 -14.30 -11.61
N ALA A 247 -23.90 -14.88 -10.41
CA ALA A 247 -24.68 -14.46 -9.25
C ALA A 247 -24.45 -12.98 -8.89
N PHE A 248 -23.20 -12.52 -8.91
CA PHE A 248 -22.89 -11.10 -8.66
C PHE A 248 -23.41 -10.18 -9.77
N ILE A 249 -23.37 -10.62 -11.03
CA ILE A 249 -23.90 -9.83 -12.15
C ILE A 249 -25.42 -9.73 -12.10
N HIS A 250 -26.14 -10.81 -11.78
CA HIS A 250 -27.60 -10.77 -11.57
C HIS A 250 -27.97 -9.83 -10.43
N GLN A 251 -27.28 -9.92 -9.29
CA GLN A 251 -27.49 -8.97 -8.19
C GLN A 251 -27.20 -7.52 -8.62
N ALA A 252 -26.14 -7.30 -9.40
CA ALA A 252 -25.82 -5.97 -9.91
C ALA A 252 -26.93 -5.43 -10.82
N LEU A 253 -27.53 -6.27 -11.67
CA LEU A 253 -28.65 -5.91 -12.55
C LEU A 253 -29.92 -5.57 -11.76
N GLU A 254 -30.20 -6.30 -10.69
CA GLU A 254 -31.32 -6.00 -9.80
C GLU A 254 -31.18 -4.63 -9.13
N CYS A 255 -29.95 -4.24 -8.79
CA CYS A 255 -29.65 -2.98 -8.13
C CYS A 255 -29.53 -1.77 -9.06
N ALA A 256 -29.09 -1.97 -10.31
CA ALA A 256 -28.77 -0.90 -11.25
C ALA A 256 -30.00 -0.04 -11.63
N GLU A 257 -29.82 1.27 -11.60
CA GLU A 257 -30.86 2.26 -11.88
C GLU A 257 -30.68 2.88 -13.28
N SER A 258 -29.45 3.09 -13.75
CA SER A 258 -29.21 3.65 -15.09
C SER A 258 -29.21 2.58 -16.20
N GLU A 259 -29.72 2.98 -17.36
CA GLU A 259 -29.72 2.13 -18.55
C GLU A 259 -28.30 1.86 -19.08
N SER A 260 -27.35 2.77 -18.87
CA SER A 260 -25.93 2.54 -19.19
C SER A 260 -25.31 1.46 -18.31
N ALA A 261 -25.61 1.47 -17.01
CA ALA A 261 -25.15 0.45 -16.08
C ALA A 261 -25.72 -0.93 -16.46
N LYS A 262 -27.04 -1.02 -16.70
CA LYS A 262 -27.68 -2.27 -17.11
C LYS A 262 -27.10 -2.83 -18.40
N ARG A 263 -26.95 -2.01 -19.44
CA ARG A 263 -26.33 -2.44 -20.71
C ARG A 263 -24.91 -2.95 -20.54
N MET A 264 -24.12 -2.33 -19.65
CA MET A 264 -22.77 -2.81 -19.36
C MET A 264 -22.82 -4.19 -18.70
N LEU A 265 -23.67 -4.36 -17.68
CA LEU A 265 -23.82 -5.62 -16.95
C LEU A 265 -24.37 -6.76 -17.83
N GLU A 266 -25.37 -6.47 -18.67
CA GLU A 266 -25.86 -7.39 -19.71
C GLU A 266 -24.79 -7.74 -20.75
N GLY A 267 -23.89 -6.78 -21.04
CA GLY A 267 -22.74 -7.00 -21.89
C GLY A 267 -21.79 -8.02 -21.28
N VAL A 268 -21.55 -7.94 -19.96
CA VAL A 268 -20.74 -8.91 -19.21
C VAL A 268 -21.38 -10.30 -19.30
N LEU A 269 -22.68 -10.41 -19.02
CA LEU A 269 -23.41 -11.69 -19.07
C LEU A 269 -23.41 -12.32 -20.46
N ARG A 270 -23.52 -11.52 -21.53
CA ARG A 270 -23.40 -12.00 -22.92
C ARG A 270 -21.96 -12.36 -23.31
N SER A 271 -20.98 -11.66 -22.74
CA SER A 271 -19.57 -11.90 -23.01
C SER A 271 -19.01 -13.14 -22.30
N GLU A 272 -19.78 -13.80 -21.44
CA GLU A 272 -19.50 -15.16 -20.94
C GLU A 272 -19.30 -16.17 -22.10
N GLU A 273 -19.75 -15.86 -23.32
CA GLU A 273 -19.49 -16.65 -24.54
C GLU A 273 -18.16 -16.34 -25.26
N HIS A 274 -17.36 -15.36 -24.82
CA HIS A 274 -16.05 -15.05 -25.43
C HIS A 274 -14.84 -15.37 -24.55
N GLU A 275 -15.04 -16.05 -23.42
CA GLU A 275 -13.96 -16.51 -22.52
C GLU A 275 -13.75 -18.04 -22.58
N LYS A 276 -14.12 -18.67 -23.71
CA LYS A 276 -13.70 -20.04 -24.08
C LYS A 276 -13.09 -20.20 -25.48
N VAL A 277 -13.04 -19.16 -26.33
CA VAL A 277 -12.56 -19.31 -27.74
C VAL A 277 -11.29 -18.51 -28.06
N ALA A 278 -10.86 -17.57 -27.23
CA ALA A 278 -9.48 -17.11 -27.27
C ALA A 278 -8.75 -17.79 -26.12
N GLU A 279 -8.29 -19.02 -26.39
CA GLU A 279 -7.03 -19.54 -25.88
C GLU A 279 -6.17 -18.37 -25.40
N LYS A 280 -5.98 -18.28 -24.07
CA LYS A 280 -5.05 -17.31 -23.49
C LYS A 280 -3.75 -17.49 -24.27
N VAL A 281 -3.46 -16.60 -25.23
CA VAL A 281 -2.12 -16.06 -25.37
C VAL A 281 -1.84 -15.63 -23.95
N ALA A 282 -1.11 -16.47 -23.20
CA ALA A 282 -0.84 -16.26 -21.79
C ALA A 282 -0.25 -14.86 -21.75
N LYS A 283 -1.07 -13.89 -21.35
CA LYS A 283 -0.78 -12.48 -21.54
C LYS A 283 0.40 -12.28 -20.62
N ALA A 284 1.60 -12.21 -21.21
CA ALA A 284 2.85 -12.32 -20.47
C ALA A 284 2.78 -11.34 -19.31
N SER A 285 2.63 -11.88 -18.10
CA SER A 285 2.42 -11.08 -16.91
C SER A 285 3.78 -10.80 -16.31
N VAL A 286 4.15 -9.54 -16.22
CA VAL A 286 5.35 -9.14 -15.47
C VAL A 286 5.02 -9.26 -13.99
N THR A 287 5.79 -10.06 -13.26
CA THR A 287 5.70 -10.11 -11.81
C THR A 287 6.21 -8.79 -11.24
N ILE A 288 5.32 -8.04 -10.59
CA ILE A 288 5.69 -6.82 -9.88
C ILE A 288 5.96 -7.19 -8.43
N MET A 289 7.22 -7.11 -8.02
CA MET A 289 7.63 -7.23 -6.62
C MET A 289 7.83 -5.85 -6.00
N ARG A 290 7.43 -5.71 -4.73
CA ARG A 290 7.68 -4.51 -3.94
C ARG A 290 8.76 -4.83 -2.91
N LEU A 291 9.95 -4.25 -3.10
CA LEU A 291 11.07 -4.41 -2.18
C LEU A 291 10.81 -3.65 -0.88
N SER A 292 11.17 -4.26 0.24
CA SER A 292 11.29 -3.56 1.52
C SER A 292 12.63 -2.82 1.63
N SER A 293 12.72 -1.82 2.51
CA SER A 293 14.00 -1.11 2.73
C SER A 293 15.08 -2.01 3.34
N GLU A 294 14.67 -3.06 4.05
CA GLU A 294 15.56 -4.04 4.69
C GLU A 294 16.12 -5.05 3.68
N GLU A 295 15.43 -5.26 2.56
CA GLU A 295 15.85 -6.12 1.45
C GLU A 295 16.86 -5.45 0.52
N LEU A 296 17.10 -4.14 0.64
CA LEU A 296 18.02 -3.43 -0.25
C LEU A 296 19.48 -3.77 0.11
N PRO A 297 20.24 -4.41 -0.81
CA PRO A 297 21.65 -4.65 -0.58
C PRO A 297 22.46 -3.35 -0.73
N VAL A 298 23.65 -3.34 -0.14
CA VAL A 298 24.64 -2.29 -0.31
C VAL A 298 25.77 -2.81 -1.20
N VAL A 299 26.15 -2.05 -2.22
CA VAL A 299 27.25 -2.40 -3.11
C VAL A 299 28.51 -1.63 -2.70
N LEU A 300 29.55 -2.39 -2.35
CA LEU A 300 30.82 -1.87 -1.89
C LEU A 300 31.91 -2.12 -2.93
N PRO A 301 32.80 -1.15 -3.20
CA PRO A 301 33.98 -1.39 -4.01
C PRO A 301 34.97 -2.24 -3.22
N VAL A 302 35.60 -3.18 -3.90
CA VAL A 302 36.54 -4.13 -3.31
C VAL A 302 37.96 -3.70 -3.66
N CYS A 303 38.85 -3.72 -2.68
CA CYS A 303 40.29 -3.53 -2.89
C CYS A 303 41.12 -4.60 -2.18
N GLU A 304 42.39 -4.69 -2.57
CA GLU A 304 43.37 -5.55 -1.90
C GLU A 304 43.86 -4.95 -0.59
N PHE A 305 44.40 -5.78 0.30
CA PHE A 305 44.97 -5.35 1.57
C PHE A 305 46.31 -4.63 1.37
N SER A 306 46.28 -3.38 0.92
CA SER A 306 47.46 -2.49 0.80
C SER A 306 47.07 -1.01 0.93
N THR A 307 47.98 -0.18 1.45
CA THR A 307 47.69 1.22 1.76
C THR A 307 47.28 1.99 0.51
N GLN A 308 48.00 1.75 -0.59
CA GLN A 308 47.71 2.37 -1.89
C GLN A 308 46.33 1.96 -2.40
N ALA A 309 45.98 0.66 -2.32
CA ALA A 309 44.69 0.18 -2.81
C ALA A 309 43.52 0.75 -1.98
N VAL A 310 43.66 0.89 -0.65
CA VAL A 310 42.63 1.53 0.21
C VAL A 310 42.45 3.01 -0.11
N SER A 311 43.57 3.71 -0.36
CA SER A 311 43.55 5.11 -0.76
C SER A 311 42.84 5.30 -2.10
N ASP A 312 43.23 4.52 -3.11
CA ASP A 312 42.75 4.64 -4.50
C ASP A 312 41.33 4.10 -4.70
N CYS A 313 40.88 3.20 -3.83
CA CYS A 313 39.55 2.61 -3.91
C CYS A 313 38.48 3.71 -3.93
N PRO A 314 37.57 3.77 -4.90
CA PRO A 314 36.47 4.73 -4.85
C PRO A 314 35.63 4.48 -3.60
N SER A 315 34.93 5.50 -3.11
CA SER A 315 33.94 5.31 -2.06
C SER A 315 32.56 5.22 -2.67
N SER A 316 31.79 4.22 -2.26
CA SER A 316 30.34 4.22 -2.42
C SER A 316 29.74 5.16 -1.37
N ALA A 317 29.55 6.45 -1.69
CA ALA A 317 28.75 7.31 -0.81
C ALA A 317 27.30 6.78 -0.76
N ALA A 318 26.71 6.71 0.44
CA ALA A 318 25.30 6.39 0.65
C ALA A 318 24.42 7.43 -0.06
N GLY A 319 24.15 7.20 -1.34
CA GLY A 319 23.57 8.22 -2.21
C GLY A 319 23.64 7.82 -3.68
N SER A 320 23.38 6.55 -3.98
CA SER A 320 22.81 6.26 -5.29
C SER A 320 21.62 7.19 -5.51
N SER A 321 21.63 7.93 -6.61
CA SER A 321 20.54 8.85 -6.93
C SER A 321 19.27 8.06 -7.28
N GLY A 322 18.24 8.16 -6.44
CA GLY A 322 16.91 7.64 -6.72
C GLY A 322 16.41 6.56 -5.75
N PRO A 323 15.20 6.03 -5.99
CA PRO A 323 14.56 5.03 -5.12
C PRO A 323 15.22 3.65 -5.16
N PHE A 324 16.15 3.43 -6.10
CA PHE A 324 16.92 2.20 -6.23
C PHE A 324 18.42 2.51 -6.05
N PRO A 325 19.17 1.72 -5.26
CA PRO A 325 20.59 1.92 -5.01
C PRO A 325 21.47 1.51 -6.22
N ILE A 326 21.37 2.24 -7.34
CA ILE A 326 22.15 2.03 -8.56
C ILE A 326 23.51 2.75 -8.47
N HIS A 327 24.59 1.98 -8.62
CA HIS A 327 25.95 2.51 -8.69
C HIS A 327 26.35 2.80 -10.15
N TYR A 328 26.46 4.08 -10.50
CA TYR A 328 27.02 4.55 -11.76
C TYR A 328 28.50 4.89 -11.55
N SER A 329 29.42 3.99 -11.92
CA SER A 329 30.85 4.27 -11.80
C SER A 329 31.38 4.98 -13.04
N SER A 330 32.03 6.13 -12.85
CA SER A 330 32.90 6.77 -13.86
C SER A 330 34.37 6.35 -13.72
N SER A 331 34.68 5.53 -12.72
CA SER A 331 36.03 5.04 -12.43
C SER A 331 36.32 3.75 -13.20
N LEU A 332 37.60 3.49 -13.50
CA LEU A 332 38.07 2.22 -14.05
C LEU A 332 37.99 1.06 -13.03
N TRP A 333 37.48 1.28 -11.82
CA TRP A 333 37.39 0.25 -10.78
C TRP A 333 36.43 -0.86 -11.22
N GLN A 334 36.90 -2.11 -11.21
CA GLN A 334 36.16 -3.26 -11.75
C GLN A 334 35.60 -4.19 -10.67
N SER A 335 36.04 -4.07 -9.43
CA SER A 335 35.73 -5.02 -8.37
C SER A 335 34.73 -4.45 -7.36
N PHE A 336 33.58 -5.11 -7.23
CA PHE A 336 32.50 -4.75 -6.32
C PHE A 336 31.94 -6.00 -5.64
N VAL A 337 31.36 -5.83 -4.46
CA VAL A 337 30.66 -6.86 -3.70
C VAL A 337 29.33 -6.33 -3.21
N SER A 338 28.29 -7.17 -3.29
CA SER A 338 26.98 -6.88 -2.71
C SER A 338 26.90 -7.51 -1.33
N VAL A 339 26.55 -6.72 -0.31
CA VAL A 339 26.36 -7.17 1.06
C VAL A 339 24.96 -6.76 1.56
N PRO A 340 24.40 -7.45 2.57
CA PRO A 340 23.14 -7.02 3.18
C PRO A 340 23.20 -5.59 3.70
N GLY A 341 22.05 -4.90 3.70
CA GLY A 341 21.89 -3.52 4.18
C GLY A 341 21.99 -3.35 5.69
N TRP A 342 22.98 -3.95 6.34
CA TRP A 342 23.17 -3.81 7.78
C TRP A 342 23.50 -2.38 8.16
N LYS A 343 22.88 -1.92 9.25
CA LYS A 343 22.97 -0.54 9.73
C LYS A 343 24.40 0.02 9.84
N PRO A 344 25.42 -0.72 10.33
CA PRO A 344 26.80 -0.20 10.38
C PRO A 344 27.38 0.15 9.00
N ILE A 345 26.95 -0.53 7.93
CA ILE A 345 27.42 -0.28 6.56
C ILE A 345 26.61 0.86 5.92
N VAL A 346 25.29 0.88 6.14
CA VAL A 346 24.39 1.93 5.62
C VAL A 346 24.72 3.30 6.21
N ASP A 347 25.08 3.35 7.50
CA ASP A 347 25.41 4.59 8.20
C ASP A 347 26.87 5.06 7.94
N ALA A 348 27.68 4.28 7.20
CA ALA A 348 29.08 4.57 6.95
C ALA A 348 29.28 5.74 5.97
N ALA A 349 30.29 6.57 6.22
CA ALA A 349 30.59 7.73 5.38
C ALA A 349 31.25 7.33 4.05
N ALA A 350 32.21 6.41 4.11
CA ALA A 350 32.90 5.91 2.94
C ALA A 350 33.26 4.42 3.09
N PRO A 351 32.25 3.52 3.02
CA PRO A 351 32.47 2.09 3.19
C PRO A 351 33.18 1.50 1.96
N ILE A 352 34.21 0.70 2.24
CA ILE A 352 34.94 -0.12 1.27
C ILE A 352 35.03 -1.56 1.79
N ALA A 353 35.20 -2.51 0.89
CA ALA A 353 35.45 -3.90 1.24
C ALA A 353 36.90 -4.28 0.90
N ILE A 354 37.58 -4.96 1.82
CA ILE A 354 38.97 -5.41 1.65
C ILE A 354 38.98 -6.93 1.70
N PHE A 355 39.45 -7.55 0.63
CA PHE A 355 39.57 -8.99 0.56
C PHE A 355 40.92 -9.44 1.15
N ILE A 356 40.86 -10.25 2.21
CA ILE A 356 42.02 -10.77 2.92
C ILE A 356 42.07 -12.29 2.72
N LYS A 357 43.14 -12.79 2.11
CA LYS A 357 43.29 -14.24 1.84
C LYS A 357 43.54 -15.07 3.10
N ASP A 358 44.27 -14.53 4.07
CA ASP A 358 44.62 -15.22 5.32
C ASP A 358 44.12 -14.44 6.54
N SER A 359 43.14 -15.03 7.24
CA SER A 359 42.54 -14.51 8.47
C SER A 359 43.48 -14.37 9.66
N LYS A 360 44.73 -14.87 9.58
CA LYS A 360 45.75 -14.65 10.62
C LYS A 360 46.05 -13.18 10.92
N LEU A 361 45.71 -12.29 9.99
CA LEU A 361 45.85 -10.83 10.16
C LEU A 361 44.80 -10.23 11.11
N LEU A 362 43.72 -10.95 11.41
CA LEU A 362 42.75 -10.53 12.44
C LEU A 362 43.26 -10.87 13.85
N PRO A 363 42.96 -10.03 14.86
CA PRO A 363 43.16 -10.39 16.26
C PRO A 363 42.52 -11.74 16.59
N LYS A 364 43.23 -12.61 17.33
CA LYS A 364 42.70 -13.93 17.71
C LYS A 364 41.42 -13.78 18.53
N GLN A 365 40.29 -14.25 18.00
CA GLN A 365 39.04 -14.34 18.76
C GLN A 365 39.01 -15.63 19.59
N VAL A 366 38.65 -15.49 20.87
CA VAL A 366 38.54 -16.61 21.80
C VAL A 366 37.37 -17.52 21.37
N GLY A 367 37.62 -18.82 21.22
CA GLY A 367 36.58 -19.83 20.98
C GLY A 367 36.35 -20.26 19.52
N ILE A 368 37.01 -19.63 18.54
CA ILE A 368 36.82 -19.96 17.11
C ILE A 368 37.97 -20.83 16.60
N LYS A 369 37.66 -22.10 16.27
CA LYS A 369 38.58 -22.97 15.53
C LYS A 369 38.45 -22.63 14.04
N ASN A 370 39.45 -21.94 13.49
CA ASN A 370 39.90 -22.05 12.09
C ASN A 370 40.91 -20.94 11.82
N HIS A 371 42.13 -21.35 11.48
CA HIS A 371 43.22 -20.49 11.04
C HIS A 371 43.42 -20.74 9.55
N ASN A 372 43.27 -19.69 8.72
CA ASN A 372 43.55 -19.60 7.27
C ASN A 372 42.35 -19.36 6.34
N ASP A 373 41.12 -19.21 6.85
CA ASP A 373 39.98 -18.90 5.96
C ASP A 373 40.10 -17.45 5.42
N PRO A 374 39.72 -17.19 4.16
CA PRO A 374 39.66 -15.84 3.62
C PRO A 374 38.57 -15.04 4.32
N ILE A 375 38.73 -13.71 4.39
CA ILE A 375 37.80 -12.80 5.05
C ILE A 375 37.56 -11.58 4.16
N LEU A 376 36.31 -11.14 4.13
CA LEU A 376 35.93 -9.86 3.56
C LEU A 376 35.75 -8.86 4.71
N LEU A 377 36.66 -7.89 4.80
CA LEU A 377 36.65 -6.87 5.83
C LEU A 377 35.97 -5.60 5.31
N VAL A 378 34.94 -5.13 6.00
CA VAL A 378 34.25 -3.87 5.67
C VAL A 378 34.81 -2.76 6.55
N VAL A 379 35.32 -1.70 5.92
CA VAL A 379 35.99 -0.57 6.58
C VAL A 379 35.36 0.73 6.11
N ASP A 380 35.05 1.63 7.04
CA ASP A 380 34.72 3.02 6.73
C ASP A 380 36.00 3.84 6.68
N LYS A 381 36.49 4.14 5.46
CA LYS A 381 37.70 4.95 5.29
C LYS A 381 37.48 6.45 5.49
N GLY A 382 36.22 6.86 5.61
CA GLY A 382 35.80 8.23 5.92
C GLY A 382 35.82 8.51 7.43
N ASP A 383 35.74 7.45 8.25
CA ASP A 383 35.81 7.54 9.71
C ASP A 383 37.20 7.15 10.23
N ARG A 384 37.96 8.17 10.64
CA ARG A 384 39.32 8.03 11.18
C ARG A 384 39.42 8.47 12.64
N ILE A 385 38.29 8.75 13.28
CA ILE A 385 38.25 9.20 14.67
C ILE A 385 38.44 7.97 15.56
N VAL A 386 39.54 7.91 16.28
CA VAL A 386 39.88 6.75 17.13
C VAL A 386 38.93 6.69 18.33
N VAL A 387 38.27 5.55 18.51
CA VAL A 387 37.37 5.26 19.62
C VAL A 387 37.79 3.97 20.30
N ALA A 388 37.84 3.94 21.62
CA ALA A 388 38.34 2.80 22.40
C ALA A 388 37.62 1.47 22.13
N SER A 389 36.34 1.52 21.75
CA SER A 389 35.48 0.34 21.52
C SER A 389 35.53 -0.20 20.09
N SER A 390 36.47 0.23 19.25
CA SER A 390 36.50 -0.15 17.83
C SER A 390 37.90 -0.55 17.38
N TYR A 391 37.94 -1.38 16.33
CA TYR A 391 39.16 -1.70 15.61
C TYR A 391 39.34 -0.72 14.46
N PHE A 392 40.58 -0.37 14.19
CA PHE A 392 40.96 0.49 13.07
C PHE A 392 41.98 -0.22 12.20
N LEU A 393 41.87 0.05 10.91
CA LEU A 393 42.89 -0.30 9.95
C LEU A 393 43.96 0.79 9.99
N VAL A 394 45.20 0.41 10.27
CA VAL A 394 46.32 1.35 10.42
C VAL A 394 47.49 0.95 9.54
N ASP A 395 48.24 1.95 9.07
CA ASP A 395 49.51 1.78 8.39
C ASP A 395 50.66 2.18 9.34
N THR A 396 51.58 1.24 9.60
CA THR A 396 52.81 1.47 10.34
C THR A 396 53.99 1.18 9.41
N GLU A 397 54.72 2.21 9.01
CA GLU A 397 55.91 2.11 8.14
C GLU A 397 55.69 1.33 6.82
N GLY A 398 54.48 1.40 6.25
CA GLY A 398 54.11 0.69 5.02
C GLY A 398 53.53 -0.71 5.25
N SER A 399 53.39 -1.13 6.52
CA SER A 399 52.74 -2.38 6.91
C SER A 399 51.35 -2.11 7.49
N MET A 400 50.33 -2.63 6.82
CA MET A 400 48.95 -2.54 7.28
C MET A 400 48.64 -3.58 8.36
N THR A 401 48.06 -3.13 9.46
CA THR A 401 47.63 -3.98 10.57
C THR A 401 46.30 -3.49 11.16
N LEU A 402 45.65 -4.34 11.94
CA LEU A 402 44.47 -3.99 12.72
C LEU A 402 44.88 -3.72 14.16
N LYS A 403 44.49 -2.56 14.69
CA LYS A 403 44.72 -2.19 16.08
C LYS A 403 43.42 -1.83 16.77
N ALA A 404 43.30 -2.21 18.04
CA ALA A 404 42.20 -1.72 18.87
C ALA A 404 42.42 -0.24 19.19
N GLY A 405 41.34 0.55 19.35
CA GLY A 405 41.43 1.97 19.65
C GLY A 405 42.43 2.36 20.77
N PRO A 406 42.48 1.64 21.91
CA PRO A 406 43.43 1.94 23.00
C PRO A 406 44.91 1.70 22.65
N GLU A 407 45.20 0.89 21.63
CA GLU A 407 46.57 0.57 21.20
C GLU A 407 47.13 1.61 20.22
N ILE A 408 46.29 2.54 19.76
CA ILE A 408 46.65 3.57 18.79
C ILE A 408 47.08 4.81 19.57
N SER A 409 48.40 5.03 19.65
CA SER A 409 48.97 6.25 20.21
C SER A 409 49.14 7.32 19.12
N GLU A 410 48.91 8.58 19.48
CA GLU A 410 49.07 9.72 18.57
C GLU A 410 50.48 9.72 17.94
N GLY A 411 50.53 9.75 16.60
CA GLY A 411 51.79 9.79 15.84
C GLY A 411 52.50 8.45 15.62
N SER A 412 52.01 7.34 16.17
CA SER A 412 52.64 6.01 16.00
C SER A 412 52.29 5.29 14.70
N CYS A 413 51.16 5.61 14.09
CA CYS A 413 50.67 5.00 12.86
C CYS A 413 49.62 5.88 12.16
N THR A 414 49.39 5.64 10.87
CA THR A 414 48.39 6.36 10.08
C THR A 414 47.06 5.60 10.09
N VAL A 415 45.99 6.22 10.58
CA VAL A 415 44.65 5.59 10.58
C VAL A 415 44.02 5.67 9.19
N LEU A 416 43.73 4.52 8.59
CA LEU A 416 43.14 4.41 7.26
C LEU A 416 41.61 4.38 7.29
N GLY A 417 41.01 3.84 8.36
CA GLY A 417 39.56 3.79 8.56
C GLY A 417 39.14 2.90 9.72
N ARG A 418 37.87 3.05 10.15
CA ARG A 418 37.26 2.21 11.18
C ARG A 418 36.75 0.91 10.60
N VAL A 419 37.04 -0.21 11.26
CA VAL A 419 36.53 -1.53 10.89
C VAL A 419 35.10 -1.65 11.36
N LEU A 420 34.19 -1.98 10.44
CA LEU A 420 32.77 -2.12 10.71
C LEU A 420 32.39 -3.57 10.97
N ILE A 421 32.72 -4.45 10.02
CA ILE A 421 32.30 -5.87 10.02
C ILE A 421 33.39 -6.72 9.35
N ALA A 422 33.62 -7.93 9.86
CA ALA A 422 34.45 -8.95 9.19
C ALA A 422 33.54 -10.14 8.81
N LEU A 423 33.51 -10.47 7.52
CA LEU A 423 32.65 -11.52 6.98
C LEU A 423 33.49 -12.73 6.58
N ARG A 424 33.06 -13.90 7.05
CA ARG A 424 33.55 -15.18 6.56
C ARG A 424 32.72 -15.62 5.34
N PRO A 425 33.27 -16.49 4.48
CA PRO A 425 32.49 -17.14 3.43
C PRO A 425 31.27 -17.86 4.03
N PRO A 426 30.17 -17.98 3.26
CA PRO A 426 29.05 -18.82 3.68
C PRO A 426 29.53 -20.26 3.91
N LEU A 427 28.97 -20.92 4.92
CA LEU A 427 29.19 -22.35 5.12
C LEU A 427 28.65 -23.09 3.89
N PRO A 428 29.36 -24.10 3.35
CA PRO A 428 28.78 -24.97 2.36
C PRO A 428 27.56 -25.66 2.99
N GLU A 429 26.47 -25.75 2.23
CA GLU A 429 25.29 -26.53 2.62
C GLU A 429 25.74 -27.97 2.93
N ASP A 430 25.36 -28.51 4.10
CA ASP A 430 25.63 -29.91 4.41
C ASP A 430 24.70 -30.76 3.54
N PRO A 431 25.20 -31.63 2.65
CA PRO A 431 24.35 -32.50 1.84
C PRO A 431 23.52 -33.49 2.68
N ASN A 432 23.72 -33.57 4.01
CA ASN A 432 22.93 -34.35 4.95
C ASN A 432 22.07 -33.50 5.90
N GLU A 433 22.04 -32.17 5.76
CA GLU A 433 21.01 -31.35 6.41
C GLU A 433 19.70 -31.58 5.64
N ASP A 434 18.89 -32.48 6.19
CA ASP A 434 17.55 -32.78 5.67
C ASP A 434 16.66 -31.53 5.89
N ASP A 435 16.21 -30.89 4.80
CA ASP A 435 15.25 -29.76 4.76
C ASP A 435 13.88 -30.09 5.42
N THR A 436 13.74 -31.27 6.04
CA THR A 436 12.54 -31.79 6.69
C THR A 436 12.45 -31.54 8.20
N SER A 437 13.37 -30.78 8.79
CA SER A 437 13.29 -30.34 10.19
C SER A 437 12.17 -29.30 10.41
N TRP A 438 10.92 -29.75 10.39
CA TRP A 438 9.73 -28.99 10.82
C TRP A 438 9.35 -29.27 12.29
N GLU A 439 10.30 -29.69 13.13
CA GLU A 439 10.07 -29.86 14.57
C GLU A 439 10.14 -28.55 15.36
#